data_AF-A0A1R3FHM1-F1
#
_entry.id   AF-A0A1R3FHM1-F1
#
_cell.length_a   1.000
_cell.length_b   1.000
_cell.length_c   1.000
_cell.angle_alpha   90.00
_cell.angle_beta   90.00
_cell.angle_gamma   90.00
#
_symmetry.space_group_name_H-M   'P 1'
#
loop_
_entity.id
_entity.type
_entity.pdbx_description
1 polymer ?
#
loop_
_entity_poly.entity_id
_entity_poly.type
_entity_poly.pdbx_seq_one_letter_code
_entity_poly.pdbx_strand_id
1 'polypeptide(L)'
;MKYIGIDGCKAGWIAWIVSNNEIPTFKVVNTLDELVDELTGSTTLIDMPIGFSDSLTPDRLCDKAARRFLTNKRGSSVFPVPCREAVYQTDYIAACDANVEQLDKKFSKQTWGIVPKIRELDEFIETHPNLSIRESHPEVVFAALKGEPLTFSKRTQEGKEERLSIIQQLAPQWCDRLSLAISNTKRKDVAIDDIYDAFVLMLVAYYAPQLSTLPEPSDVGGEADVDQNGRVREIVYWSKAR
;
A
#
# COMPACT_ATOMS: atom_id res chain seq x y z
N MET A 1 13.87 -12.07 12.06
CA MET A 1 12.70 -11.19 11.88
C MET A 1 12.27 -11.27 10.43
N LYS A 2 10.96 -11.29 10.14
CA LYS A 2 10.43 -11.31 8.77
C LYS A 2 10.12 -9.88 8.30
N TYR A 3 10.35 -9.62 7.03
CA TYR A 3 10.01 -8.35 6.37
C TYR A 3 9.12 -8.65 5.17
N ILE A 4 7.97 -7.99 5.11
CA ILE A 4 6.88 -8.37 4.22
C ILE A 4 6.34 -7.15 3.48
N GLY A 5 6.15 -7.31 2.19
CA GLY A 5 5.44 -6.37 1.33
C GLY A 5 4.22 -7.06 0.73
N ILE A 6 3.05 -6.43 0.84
CA ILE A 6 1.76 -6.98 0.43
C ILE A 6 1.06 -6.03 -0.54
N ASP A 7 0.42 -6.59 -1.56
CA ASP A 7 -0.49 -5.85 -2.45
C ASP A 7 -1.71 -6.72 -2.81
N GLY A 8 -2.83 -6.08 -3.14
CA GLY A 8 -4.05 -6.72 -3.59
C GLY A 8 -3.95 -7.13 -5.06
N CYS A 9 -4.48 -8.30 -5.41
CA CYS A 9 -4.54 -8.76 -6.80
C CYS A 9 -5.87 -9.43 -7.11
N LYS A 10 -6.12 -9.78 -8.38
CA LYS A 10 -7.38 -10.43 -8.80
C LYS A 10 -7.60 -11.79 -8.12
N ALA A 11 -6.53 -12.53 -7.86
CA ALA A 11 -6.58 -13.81 -7.15
C ALA A 11 -6.69 -13.69 -5.62
N GLY A 12 -6.64 -12.49 -5.05
CA GLY A 12 -6.60 -12.29 -3.60
C GLY A 12 -5.54 -11.27 -3.21
N TRP A 13 -4.44 -11.74 -2.65
CA TRP A 13 -3.28 -10.95 -2.26
C TRP A 13 -2.00 -11.61 -2.73
N ILE A 14 -0.98 -10.78 -2.89
CA ILE A 14 0.39 -11.25 -3.05
C ILE A 14 1.24 -10.79 -1.88
N ALA A 15 2.23 -11.60 -1.51
CA ALA A 15 3.18 -11.26 -0.48
C ALA A 15 4.59 -11.62 -0.92
N TRP A 16 5.51 -10.67 -0.77
CA TRP A 16 6.95 -10.93 -0.77
C TRP A 16 7.45 -10.96 0.65
N ILE A 17 8.13 -12.03 1.02
CA ILE A 17 8.58 -12.30 2.39
C ILE A 17 10.08 -12.59 2.37
N VAL A 18 10.85 -11.91 3.22
CA VAL A 18 12.27 -12.22 3.43
C VAL A 18 12.60 -12.29 4.92
N SER A 19 13.52 -13.20 5.27
CA SER A 19 14.07 -13.35 6.63
C SER A 19 15.58 -13.39 6.57
N ASN A 20 16.29 -12.78 7.54
CA ASN A 20 17.72 -13.03 7.80
C ASN A 20 18.66 -13.05 6.56
N ASN A 21 18.49 -12.11 5.63
CA ASN A 21 19.23 -12.03 4.35
C ASN A 21 19.06 -13.23 3.41
N GLU A 22 18.06 -14.07 3.64
CA GLU A 22 17.71 -15.19 2.78
C GLU A 22 17.08 -14.73 1.47
N ILE A 23 16.80 -15.70 0.62
CA ILE A 23 16.13 -15.49 -0.66
C ILE A 23 14.66 -15.13 -0.41
N PRO A 24 14.13 -14.02 -0.96
CA PRO A 24 12.74 -13.67 -0.82
C PRO A 24 11.81 -14.73 -1.43
N THR A 25 10.75 -15.03 -0.70
CA THR A 25 9.68 -15.93 -1.14
C THR A 25 8.49 -15.11 -1.64
N PHE A 26 7.93 -15.52 -2.78
CA PHE A 26 6.70 -14.96 -3.34
C PHE A 26 5.53 -15.89 -3.08
N LYS A 27 4.44 -15.35 -2.51
CA LYS A 27 3.18 -16.06 -2.29
C LYS A 27 2.03 -15.34 -2.97
N VAL A 28 1.06 -16.12 -3.44
CA VAL A 28 -0.28 -15.66 -3.83
C VAL A 28 -1.25 -16.39 -2.90
N VAL A 29 -2.08 -15.64 -2.19
CA VAL A 29 -3.08 -16.17 -1.24
C VAL A 29 -4.44 -15.59 -1.57
N ASN A 30 -5.52 -16.28 -1.22
CA ASN A 30 -6.87 -15.76 -1.50
C ASN A 30 -7.28 -14.72 -0.47
N THR A 31 -6.93 -14.96 0.81
CA THR A 31 -7.24 -14.05 1.93
C THR A 31 -6.01 -13.72 2.77
N LEU A 32 -6.07 -12.62 3.53
CA LEU A 32 -5.01 -12.23 4.48
C LEU A 32 -4.79 -13.25 5.60
N ASP A 33 -5.83 -13.99 6.01
CA ASP A 33 -5.73 -15.04 7.03
C ASP A 33 -4.71 -16.13 6.70
N GLU A 34 -4.47 -16.39 5.41
CA GLU A 34 -3.46 -17.36 4.96
C GLU A 34 -2.00 -16.89 5.24
N LEU A 35 -1.79 -15.65 5.71
CA LEU A 35 -0.48 -15.07 6.01
C LEU A 35 -0.22 -14.84 7.51
N VAL A 36 -1.13 -15.23 8.42
CA VAL A 36 -1.05 -14.91 9.86
C VAL A 36 0.27 -15.38 10.50
N ASP A 37 0.73 -16.58 10.15
CA ASP A 37 1.98 -17.16 10.66
C ASP A 37 3.22 -16.40 10.17
N GLU A 38 3.15 -15.80 8.98
CA GLU A 38 4.19 -14.96 8.42
C GLU A 38 4.18 -13.56 9.04
N LEU A 39 3.00 -13.02 9.26
CA LEU A 39 2.81 -11.66 9.78
C LEU A 39 3.21 -11.55 11.26
N THR A 40 3.10 -12.64 12.02
CA THR A 40 3.45 -12.66 13.44
C THR A 40 4.93 -12.30 13.68
N GLY A 41 5.18 -11.19 14.39
CA GLY A 41 6.54 -10.70 14.69
C GLY A 41 7.30 -10.16 13.47
N SER A 42 6.59 -9.78 12.40
CA SER A 42 7.17 -9.22 11.18
C SER A 42 7.09 -7.69 11.15
N THR A 43 7.90 -7.07 10.28
CA THR A 43 7.64 -5.72 9.77
C THR A 43 6.89 -5.86 8.45
N THR A 44 5.61 -5.48 8.42
CA THR A 44 4.76 -5.62 7.23
C THR A 44 4.29 -4.27 6.70
N LEU A 45 4.52 -4.06 5.41
CA LEU A 45 3.99 -2.93 4.64
C LEU A 45 2.98 -3.42 3.61
N ILE A 46 1.83 -2.76 3.50
CA ILE A 46 0.75 -3.13 2.59
C ILE A 46 0.30 -1.94 1.73
N ASP A 47 0.11 -2.15 0.42
CA ASP A 47 -0.48 -1.14 -0.48
C ASP A 47 -2.02 -1.15 -0.39
N MET A 48 -2.52 -0.75 0.77
CA MET A 48 -3.95 -0.66 1.02
C MET A 48 -4.23 0.34 2.14
N PRO A 49 -5.27 1.16 2.01
CA PRO A 49 -5.68 2.10 3.07
C PRO A 49 -5.94 1.43 4.42
N ILE A 50 -5.36 1.99 5.48
CA ILE A 50 -5.66 1.69 6.88
C ILE A 50 -6.29 2.92 7.54
N GLY A 51 -7.48 2.73 8.08
CA GLY A 51 -8.29 3.79 8.68
C GLY A 51 -9.00 4.68 7.67
N PHE A 52 -10.16 5.20 8.07
CA PHE A 52 -11.12 5.85 7.16
C PHE A 52 -11.24 7.36 7.39
N SER A 53 -11.75 8.06 6.38
CA SER A 53 -12.28 9.43 6.56
C SER A 53 -13.59 9.39 7.35
N ASP A 54 -13.84 10.46 8.10
CA ASP A 54 -15.10 10.71 8.81
C ASP A 54 -15.53 12.18 8.66
N SER A 55 -16.69 12.55 9.21
CA SER A 55 -17.24 13.91 9.08
C SER A 55 -16.38 15.00 9.73
N LEU A 56 -15.56 14.66 10.74
CA LEU A 56 -14.63 15.59 11.38
C LEU A 56 -13.34 15.75 10.57
N THR A 57 -12.92 14.67 9.92
CA THR A 57 -11.69 14.56 9.13
C THR A 57 -11.97 13.97 7.75
N PRO A 58 -12.68 14.71 6.88
CA PRO A 58 -13.23 14.14 5.65
C PRO A 58 -12.18 13.80 4.59
N ASP A 59 -10.98 14.35 4.71
CA ASP A 59 -9.84 13.97 3.90
C ASP A 59 -8.73 13.45 4.82
N ARG A 60 -8.30 12.20 4.61
CA ARG A 60 -7.14 11.60 5.29
C ARG A 60 -5.91 12.48 5.09
N LEU A 61 -5.24 12.87 6.17
CA LEU A 61 -4.07 13.75 6.09
C LEU A 61 -2.91 13.07 5.36
N CYS A 62 -2.79 11.75 5.50
CA CYS A 62 -1.81 10.94 4.79
C CYS A 62 -2.02 10.99 3.26
N ASP A 63 -3.26 10.87 2.78
CA ASP A 63 -3.57 11.00 1.34
C ASP A 63 -3.19 12.39 0.83
N LYS A 64 -3.54 13.46 1.57
CA LYS A 64 -3.18 14.84 1.21
C LYS A 64 -1.68 15.02 1.15
N ALA A 65 -0.95 14.51 2.14
CA ALA A 65 0.50 14.58 2.19
C ALA A 65 1.14 13.79 1.04
N ALA A 66 0.66 12.58 0.73
CA ALA A 66 1.12 11.78 -0.39
C ALA A 66 0.87 12.45 -1.75
N ARG A 67 -0.30 13.07 -1.98
CA ARG A 67 -0.57 13.84 -3.20
C ARG A 67 0.40 15.02 -3.36
N ARG A 68 0.71 15.74 -2.28
CA ARG A 68 1.70 16.83 -2.29
C ARG A 68 3.09 16.28 -2.59
N PHE A 69 3.49 15.20 -1.92
CA PHE A 69 4.78 14.55 -2.10
C PHE A 69 5.01 14.10 -3.56
N LEU A 70 3.97 13.53 -4.18
CA LEU A 70 4.01 13.06 -5.56
C LEU A 70 3.82 14.16 -6.61
N THR A 71 3.55 15.39 -6.18
CA THR A 71 3.28 16.57 -7.02
C THR A 71 2.15 16.37 -8.03
N ASN A 72 1.93 17.33 -8.92
CA ASN A 72 0.99 17.17 -10.04
C ASN A 72 1.37 16.05 -11.01
N LYS A 73 2.64 15.61 -11.03
CA LYS A 73 3.10 14.53 -11.91
C LYS A 73 2.38 13.22 -11.60
N ARG A 74 2.28 12.85 -10.32
CA ARG A 74 1.79 11.53 -9.89
C ARG A 74 0.76 11.56 -8.77
N GLY A 75 0.37 12.72 -8.23
CA GLY A 75 -0.60 12.83 -7.15
C GLY A 75 -1.96 12.16 -7.43
N SER A 76 -2.36 12.02 -8.70
CA SER A 76 -3.59 11.31 -9.06
C SER A 76 -3.55 9.79 -8.82
N SER A 77 -2.39 9.21 -8.53
CA SER A 77 -2.29 7.78 -8.15
C SER A 77 -2.84 7.51 -6.75
N VAL A 78 -2.86 8.52 -5.87
CA VAL A 78 -3.41 8.42 -4.52
C VAL A 78 -4.90 8.71 -4.58
N PHE A 79 -5.69 7.65 -4.72
CA PHE A 79 -7.15 7.77 -4.81
C PHE A 79 -7.75 8.15 -3.45
N PRO A 80 -8.89 8.85 -3.41
CA PRO A 80 -9.60 9.11 -2.16
C PRO A 80 -10.18 7.82 -1.58
N VAL A 81 -9.95 7.58 -0.30
CA VAL A 81 -10.53 6.46 0.43
C VAL A 81 -11.97 6.80 0.84
N PRO A 82 -12.98 5.96 0.55
CA PRO A 82 -14.35 6.19 1.01
C PRO A 82 -14.46 6.13 2.54
N CYS A 83 -15.54 6.70 3.11
CA CYS A 83 -15.86 6.48 4.52
C CYS A 83 -16.15 5.01 4.80
N ARG A 84 -16.06 4.62 6.08
CA ARG A 84 -16.28 3.23 6.49
C ARG A 84 -17.68 2.76 6.13
N GLU A 85 -18.70 3.59 6.32
CA GLU A 85 -20.10 3.29 5.99
C GLU A 85 -20.28 2.92 4.51
N ALA A 86 -19.58 3.61 3.61
CA ALA A 86 -19.58 3.31 2.19
C ALA A 86 -18.87 1.99 1.87
N VAL A 87 -17.77 1.70 2.56
CA VAL A 87 -16.97 0.47 2.39
C VAL A 87 -17.76 -0.78 2.74
N TYR A 88 -18.75 -0.70 3.65
CA TYR A 88 -19.59 -1.84 4.03
C TYR A 88 -20.88 -1.97 3.22
N GLN A 89 -21.15 -1.10 2.24
CA GLN A 89 -22.27 -1.27 1.33
C GLN A 89 -22.05 -2.41 0.32
N THR A 90 -23.15 -2.98 -0.18
CA THR A 90 -23.11 -4.09 -1.15
C THR A 90 -23.22 -3.65 -2.61
N ASP A 91 -23.68 -2.43 -2.85
CA ASP A 91 -23.81 -1.87 -4.19
C ASP A 91 -23.19 -0.47 -4.28
N TYR A 92 -22.74 -0.13 -5.49
CA TYR A 92 -22.00 1.11 -5.74
C TYR A 92 -22.85 2.37 -5.51
N ILE A 93 -24.16 2.32 -5.75
CA ILE A 93 -25.03 3.48 -5.62
C ILE A 93 -25.22 3.80 -4.13
N ALA A 94 -25.61 2.81 -3.33
CA ALA A 94 -25.70 2.95 -1.87
C ALA A 94 -24.37 3.37 -1.25
N ALA A 95 -23.25 2.82 -1.73
CA ALA A 95 -21.92 3.23 -1.28
C ALA A 95 -21.62 4.70 -1.58
N CYS A 96 -21.97 5.18 -2.77
CA CYS A 96 -21.83 6.59 -3.12
C CYS A 96 -22.73 7.48 -2.26
N ASP A 97 -23.96 7.07 -2.01
CA ASP A 97 -24.92 7.84 -1.23
C ASP A 97 -24.47 7.95 0.24
N ALA A 98 -24.02 6.84 0.85
CA ALA A 98 -23.42 6.84 2.19
C ALA A 98 -22.16 7.73 2.26
N ASN A 99 -21.32 7.72 1.21
CA ASN A 99 -20.12 8.55 1.17
C ASN A 99 -20.43 10.04 1.01
N VAL A 100 -21.50 10.39 0.28
CA VAL A 100 -21.97 11.77 0.16
C VAL A 100 -22.56 12.24 1.48
N GLU A 101 -23.33 11.40 2.18
CA GLU A 101 -23.90 11.73 3.49
C GLU A 101 -22.81 12.07 4.51
N GLN A 102 -21.70 11.33 4.51
CA GLN A 102 -20.60 11.55 5.46
C GLN A 102 -19.59 12.61 5.01
N LEU A 103 -19.25 12.66 3.73
CA LEU A 103 -18.08 13.40 3.22
C LEU A 103 -18.40 14.44 2.13
N ASP A 104 -19.67 14.58 1.74
CA ASP A 104 -20.16 15.44 0.64
C ASP A 104 -19.45 15.17 -0.71
N LYS A 105 -19.01 13.93 -0.93
CA LYS A 105 -18.24 13.54 -2.11
C LYS A 105 -18.65 12.17 -2.61
N LYS A 106 -18.66 12.00 -3.94
CA LYS A 106 -18.71 10.68 -4.58
C LYS A 106 -17.30 10.18 -4.88
N PHE A 107 -17.15 8.87 -5.03
CA PHE A 107 -15.91 8.25 -5.47
C PHE A 107 -16.12 7.48 -6.77
N SER A 108 -15.03 7.09 -7.42
CA SER A 108 -15.06 6.47 -8.75
C SER A 108 -15.35 4.97 -8.69
N LYS A 109 -15.80 4.37 -9.82
CA LYS A 109 -15.86 2.91 -9.95
C LYS A 109 -14.50 2.22 -9.82
N GLN A 110 -13.40 2.92 -10.09
CA GLN A 110 -12.06 2.39 -9.85
C GLN A 110 -11.81 2.23 -8.34
N THR A 111 -12.15 3.25 -7.54
CA THR A 111 -12.12 3.18 -6.07
C THR A 111 -13.07 2.08 -5.56
N TRP A 112 -14.26 1.94 -6.15
CA TRP A 112 -15.17 0.85 -5.80
C TRP A 112 -14.57 -0.54 -6.01
N GLY A 113 -13.78 -0.73 -7.07
CA GLY A 113 -13.14 -2.01 -7.37
C GLY A 113 -12.18 -2.50 -6.29
N ILE A 114 -11.60 -1.59 -5.48
CA ILE A 114 -10.67 -1.94 -4.39
C ILE A 114 -11.37 -2.04 -3.03
N VAL A 115 -12.61 -1.56 -2.89
CA VAL A 115 -13.39 -1.61 -1.64
C VAL A 115 -13.44 -3.01 -1.01
N PRO A 116 -13.63 -4.11 -1.76
CA PRO A 116 -13.60 -5.45 -1.16
C PRO A 116 -12.29 -5.75 -0.41
N LYS A 117 -11.15 -5.28 -0.92
CA LYS A 117 -9.83 -5.47 -0.30
C LYS A 117 -9.61 -4.55 0.90
N ILE A 118 -10.13 -3.32 0.83
CA ILE A 118 -10.15 -2.39 1.98
C ILE A 118 -10.97 -2.99 3.13
N ARG A 119 -12.16 -3.55 2.83
CA ARG A 119 -13.02 -4.19 3.82
C ARG A 119 -12.35 -5.42 4.45
N GLU A 120 -11.76 -6.28 3.62
CA GLU A 120 -11.03 -7.45 4.09
C GLU A 120 -9.87 -7.06 5.03
N LEU A 121 -9.10 -6.01 4.69
CA LEU A 121 -8.04 -5.52 5.57
C LEU A 121 -8.59 -4.93 6.88
N ASP A 122 -9.68 -4.16 6.84
CA ASP A 122 -10.29 -3.59 8.05
C ASP A 122 -10.72 -4.68 9.03
N GLU A 123 -11.42 -5.71 8.53
CA GLU A 123 -11.85 -6.88 9.32
C GLU A 123 -10.64 -7.70 9.82
N PHE A 124 -9.61 -7.84 8.99
CA PHE A 124 -8.41 -8.59 9.34
C PHE A 124 -7.62 -7.95 10.50
N ILE A 125 -7.42 -6.62 10.46
CA ILE A 125 -6.72 -5.92 11.56
C ILE A 125 -7.56 -5.97 12.85
N GLU A 126 -8.89 -5.94 12.75
CA GLU A 126 -9.78 -6.04 13.92
C GLU A 126 -9.68 -7.41 14.60
N THR A 127 -9.61 -8.48 13.81
CA THR A 127 -9.50 -9.86 14.30
C THR A 127 -8.09 -10.19 14.79
N HIS A 128 -7.07 -9.44 14.34
CA HIS A 128 -5.67 -9.67 14.67
C HIS A 128 -4.95 -8.40 15.20
N PRO A 129 -5.38 -7.83 16.34
CA PRO A 129 -4.88 -6.54 16.85
C PRO A 129 -3.39 -6.55 17.23
N ASN A 130 -2.77 -7.73 17.35
CA ASN A 130 -1.35 -7.88 17.67
C ASN A 130 -0.43 -7.86 16.43
N LEU A 131 -0.98 -7.89 15.21
CA LEU A 131 -0.19 -7.86 14.00
C LEU A 131 0.21 -6.41 13.66
N SER A 132 1.50 -6.19 13.39
CA SER A 132 2.03 -4.89 13.01
C SER A 132 2.01 -4.72 11.49
N ILE A 133 0.91 -4.16 10.97
CA ILE A 133 0.70 -3.90 9.54
C ILE A 133 0.56 -2.39 9.36
N ARG A 134 1.36 -1.83 8.46
CA ARG A 134 1.36 -0.38 8.17
C ARG A 134 1.09 -0.13 6.70
N GLU A 135 0.28 0.87 6.41
CA GLU A 135 -0.02 1.29 5.04
C GLU A 135 1.22 1.93 4.42
N SER A 136 1.53 1.52 3.20
CA SER A 136 2.57 2.09 2.37
C SER A 136 2.02 2.27 0.96
N HIS A 137 2.67 3.09 0.13
CA HIS A 137 2.20 3.34 -1.24
C HIS A 137 3.37 3.24 -2.24
N PRO A 138 3.32 2.35 -3.24
CA PRO A 138 4.44 2.11 -4.17
C PRO A 138 4.93 3.37 -4.88
N GLU A 139 4.04 4.23 -5.37
CA GLU A 139 4.47 5.49 -6.01
C GLU A 139 5.24 6.42 -5.06
N VAL A 140 4.84 6.49 -3.77
CA VAL A 140 5.57 7.26 -2.75
C VAL A 140 6.93 6.63 -2.50
N VAL A 141 6.97 5.30 -2.34
CA VAL A 141 8.20 4.53 -2.14
C VAL A 141 9.17 4.73 -3.30
N PHE A 142 8.73 4.53 -4.53
CA PHE A 142 9.57 4.71 -5.71
C PHE A 142 10.05 6.16 -5.85
N ALA A 143 9.18 7.14 -5.60
CA ALA A 143 9.56 8.55 -5.64
C ALA A 143 10.62 8.87 -4.59
N ALA A 144 10.48 8.36 -3.37
CA ALA A 144 11.45 8.55 -2.31
C ALA A 144 12.80 7.88 -2.60
N LEU A 145 12.79 6.65 -3.15
CA LEU A 145 13.99 5.93 -3.54
C LEU A 145 14.72 6.59 -4.71
N LYS A 146 13.97 7.18 -5.67
CA LYS A 146 14.51 7.91 -6.81
C LYS A 146 14.97 9.33 -6.42
N GLY A 147 14.36 9.94 -5.39
CA GLY A 147 14.54 11.34 -5.00
C GLY A 147 13.62 12.32 -5.72
N GLU A 148 12.74 11.84 -6.61
CA GLU A 148 11.73 12.62 -7.30
C GLU A 148 10.57 11.72 -7.79
N PRO A 149 9.37 12.27 -8.05
CA PRO A 149 8.27 11.50 -8.63
C PRO A 149 8.65 10.80 -9.94
N LEU A 150 8.15 9.57 -10.12
CA LEU A 150 8.38 8.79 -11.33
C LEU A 150 7.84 9.49 -12.59
N THR A 151 8.58 9.38 -13.68
CA THR A 151 8.25 10.04 -14.95
C THR A 151 7.15 9.30 -15.69
N PHE A 152 7.18 7.97 -15.69
CA PHE A 152 6.32 7.16 -16.54
C PHE A 152 5.31 6.35 -15.72
N SER A 153 4.09 6.25 -16.27
CA SER A 153 3.02 5.43 -15.69
C SER A 153 3.44 3.96 -15.62
N LYS A 154 3.09 3.26 -14.54
CA LYS A 154 3.36 1.81 -14.37
C LYS A 154 2.77 0.94 -15.49
N ARG A 155 1.84 1.49 -16.26
CA ARG A 155 1.18 0.82 -17.39
C ARG A 155 2.02 0.82 -18.68
N THR A 156 3.00 1.72 -18.82
CA THR A 156 3.87 1.76 -20.02
C THR A 156 5.10 0.88 -19.84
N GLN A 157 5.80 0.60 -20.94
CA GLN A 157 7.04 -0.19 -20.88
C GLN A 157 8.15 0.58 -20.16
N GLU A 158 8.27 1.87 -20.44
CA GLU A 158 9.22 2.80 -19.82
C GLU A 158 8.99 2.90 -18.31
N GLY A 159 7.73 2.91 -17.86
CA GLY A 159 7.41 2.93 -16.43
C GLY A 159 7.76 1.62 -15.71
N LYS A 160 7.72 0.49 -16.39
CA LYS A 160 8.19 -0.79 -15.84
C LYS A 160 9.72 -0.80 -15.74
N GLU A 161 10.40 -0.32 -16.76
CA GLU A 161 11.87 -0.20 -16.78
C GLU A 161 12.38 0.78 -15.73
N GLU A 162 11.71 1.91 -15.53
CA GLU A 162 12.03 2.89 -14.48
C GLU A 162 11.97 2.27 -13.08
N ARG A 163 10.91 1.50 -12.78
CA ARG A 163 10.75 0.78 -11.50
C ARG A 163 11.78 -0.33 -11.33
N LEU A 164 12.00 -1.12 -12.39
CA LEU A 164 12.97 -2.21 -12.38
C LEU A 164 14.39 -1.68 -12.14
N SER A 165 14.77 -0.55 -12.76
CA SER A 165 16.08 0.08 -12.54
C SER A 165 16.30 0.48 -11.07
N ILE A 166 15.28 1.06 -10.43
CA ILE A 166 15.33 1.40 -8.98
C ILE A 166 15.50 0.14 -8.13
N ILE A 167 14.74 -0.92 -8.44
CA ILE A 167 14.84 -2.20 -7.74
C ILE A 167 16.23 -2.83 -7.94
N GLN A 168 16.75 -2.81 -9.16
CA GLN A 168 18.08 -3.35 -9.49
C GLN A 168 19.20 -2.63 -8.76
N GLN A 169 19.09 -1.31 -8.57
CA GLN A 169 20.06 -0.56 -7.79
C GLN A 169 19.99 -0.90 -6.29
N LEU A 170 18.80 -1.20 -5.77
CA LEU A 170 18.58 -1.46 -4.36
C LEU A 170 18.89 -2.91 -3.96
N ALA A 171 18.46 -3.89 -4.76
CA ALA A 171 18.54 -5.31 -4.45
C ALA A 171 18.91 -6.15 -5.70
N PRO A 172 20.07 -5.91 -6.34
CA PRO A 172 20.47 -6.61 -7.56
C PRO A 172 20.49 -8.14 -7.38
N GLN A 173 20.83 -8.61 -6.17
CA GLN A 173 20.92 -10.03 -5.82
C GLN A 173 19.58 -10.78 -5.86
N TRP A 174 18.44 -10.08 -5.90
CA TRP A 174 17.10 -10.69 -5.91
C TRP A 174 16.32 -10.45 -7.21
N CYS A 175 16.92 -9.79 -8.20
CA CYS A 175 16.29 -9.53 -9.51
C CYS A 175 15.90 -10.82 -10.26
N ASP A 176 16.69 -11.89 -10.11
CA ASP A 176 16.35 -13.20 -10.69
C ASP A 176 15.10 -13.80 -10.05
N ARG A 177 14.89 -13.57 -8.75
CA ARG A 177 13.68 -14.03 -8.04
C ARG A 177 12.46 -13.24 -8.47
N LEU A 178 12.58 -11.94 -8.59
CA LEU A 178 11.52 -11.09 -9.15
C LEU A 178 11.15 -11.53 -10.57
N SER A 179 12.15 -11.78 -11.42
CA SER A 179 11.95 -12.26 -12.80
C SER A 179 11.26 -13.63 -12.83
N LEU A 180 11.65 -14.55 -11.94
CA LEU A 180 11.04 -15.87 -11.80
C LEU A 180 9.58 -15.79 -11.33
N ALA A 181 9.27 -14.93 -10.35
CA ALA A 181 7.90 -14.71 -9.91
C ALA A 181 7.05 -14.15 -11.06
N ILE A 182 7.59 -13.21 -11.82
CA ILE A 182 6.95 -12.65 -13.02
C ILE A 182 6.72 -13.76 -14.05
N SER A 183 7.68 -14.66 -14.34
CA SER A 183 7.51 -15.71 -15.35
C SER A 183 6.52 -16.80 -14.94
N ASN A 184 6.50 -17.15 -13.64
CA ASN A 184 5.72 -18.28 -13.14
C ASN A 184 4.28 -17.91 -12.77
N THR A 185 3.96 -16.62 -12.71
CA THR A 185 2.63 -16.14 -12.32
C THR A 185 1.77 -15.82 -13.54
N LYS A 186 0.56 -16.40 -13.58
CA LYS A 186 -0.39 -16.17 -14.66
C LYS A 186 -0.93 -14.74 -14.59
N ARG A 187 -0.85 -14.01 -15.71
CA ARG A 187 -1.30 -12.60 -15.82
C ARG A 187 -2.78 -12.37 -15.55
N LYS A 188 -3.60 -13.40 -15.70
CA LYS A 188 -5.03 -13.33 -15.38
C LYS A 188 -5.29 -13.29 -13.87
N ASP A 189 -4.35 -13.80 -13.07
CA ASP A 189 -4.48 -13.96 -11.62
C ASP A 189 -3.79 -12.79 -10.88
N VAL A 190 -2.61 -12.36 -11.37
CA VAL A 190 -1.82 -11.26 -10.79
C VAL A 190 -1.25 -10.38 -11.90
N ALA A 191 -1.38 -9.07 -11.78
CA ALA A 191 -0.77 -8.14 -12.72
C ALA A 191 0.75 -8.00 -12.43
N ILE A 192 1.54 -7.65 -13.45
CA ILE A 192 2.99 -7.52 -13.27
C ILE A 192 3.33 -6.39 -12.31
N ASP A 193 2.58 -5.29 -12.40
CA ASP A 193 2.75 -4.13 -11.54
C ASP A 193 2.52 -4.47 -10.07
N ASP A 194 1.50 -5.26 -9.74
CA ASP A 194 1.27 -5.72 -8.35
C ASP A 194 2.53 -6.42 -7.81
N ILE A 195 3.16 -7.31 -8.61
CA ILE A 195 4.39 -8.03 -8.19
C ILE A 195 5.53 -7.06 -7.87
N TYR A 196 5.71 -6.01 -8.68
CA TYR A 196 6.71 -4.98 -8.42
C TYR A 196 6.38 -4.14 -7.19
N ASP A 197 5.10 -3.78 -7.05
CA ASP A 197 4.58 -2.93 -5.98
C ASP A 197 4.77 -3.63 -4.63
N ALA A 198 4.31 -4.88 -4.47
CA ALA A 198 4.58 -5.67 -3.27
C ALA A 198 6.08 -5.92 -3.03
N PHE A 199 6.88 -6.12 -4.08
CA PHE A 199 8.32 -6.35 -3.93
C PHE A 199 9.04 -5.14 -3.35
N VAL A 200 8.76 -3.94 -3.88
CA VAL A 200 9.41 -2.72 -3.38
C VAL A 200 8.99 -2.40 -1.95
N LEU A 201 7.75 -2.72 -1.56
CA LEU A 201 7.32 -2.61 -0.16
C LEU A 201 8.12 -3.54 0.77
N MET A 202 8.36 -4.78 0.35
CA MET A 202 9.21 -5.71 1.11
C MET A 202 10.64 -5.18 1.23
N LEU A 203 11.22 -4.62 0.14
CA LEU A 203 12.56 -4.04 0.19
C LEU A 203 12.64 -2.86 1.16
N VAL A 204 11.62 -2.00 1.19
CA VAL A 204 11.55 -0.89 2.15
C VAL A 204 11.45 -1.42 3.58
N ALA A 205 10.59 -2.39 3.84
CA ALA A 205 10.48 -3.02 5.15
C ALA A 205 11.83 -3.58 5.62
N TYR A 206 12.57 -4.22 4.70
CA TYR A 206 13.83 -4.89 4.97
C TYR A 206 15.03 -3.96 5.14
N TYR A 207 15.19 -2.96 4.27
CA TYR A 207 16.37 -2.09 4.25
C TYR A 207 16.25 -0.83 5.11
N ALA A 208 15.03 -0.34 5.37
CA ALA A 208 14.87 0.91 6.09
C ALA A 208 15.24 0.72 7.57
N PRO A 209 16.27 1.41 8.09
CA PRO A 209 16.56 1.36 9.52
C PRO A 209 15.45 2.03 10.33
N GLN A 210 14.81 3.05 9.74
CA GLN A 210 13.64 3.74 10.25
C GLN A 210 12.74 4.14 9.07
N LEU A 211 11.43 3.95 9.25
CA LEU A 211 10.43 4.39 8.29
C LEU A 211 10.07 5.86 8.53
N SER A 212 9.95 6.61 7.44
CA SER A 212 9.33 7.94 7.41
C SER A 212 7.81 7.79 7.22
N THR A 213 7.06 8.82 7.61
CA THR A 213 5.59 8.82 7.54
C THR A 213 5.09 10.03 6.76
N LEU A 214 3.97 9.85 6.07
CA LEU A 214 3.13 10.92 5.55
C LEU A 214 1.78 10.87 6.28
N PRO A 215 1.33 11.96 6.92
CA PRO A 215 2.07 13.20 7.14
C PRO A 215 3.31 13.01 8.04
N GLU A 216 4.25 13.95 8.00
CA GLU A 216 5.34 13.93 8.99
C GLU A 216 4.79 14.30 10.38
N PRO A 217 5.36 13.80 11.49
CA PRO A 217 4.84 14.10 12.83
C PRO A 217 4.74 15.61 13.11
N SER A 218 5.66 16.41 12.56
CA SER A 218 5.62 17.87 12.67
C SER A 218 4.42 18.51 11.97
N ASP A 219 3.89 17.89 10.91
CA ASP A 219 2.74 18.40 10.17
C ASP A 219 1.42 18.23 10.94
N VAL A 220 1.41 17.35 11.94
CA VAL A 220 0.24 17.00 12.77
C VAL A 220 0.44 17.35 14.25
N GLY A 221 1.35 18.27 14.56
CA GLY A 221 1.56 18.74 15.94
C GLY A 221 2.17 17.71 16.88
N GLY A 222 2.75 16.62 16.35
CA GLY A 222 3.36 15.53 17.11
C GLY A 222 2.41 14.41 17.52
N GLU A 223 1.11 14.54 17.27
CA GLU A 223 0.12 13.50 17.55
C GLU A 223 -0.21 12.69 16.28
N ALA A 224 -0.42 11.39 16.44
CA ALA A 224 -0.78 10.54 15.31
C ALA A 224 -2.18 10.90 14.79
N ASP A 225 -2.32 11.05 13.47
CA ASP A 225 -3.65 11.15 12.84
C ASP A 225 -4.33 9.79 12.96
N VAL A 226 -5.45 9.73 13.69
CA VAL A 226 -6.21 8.49 13.92
C VAL A 226 -7.66 8.65 13.50
N ASP A 227 -8.28 7.57 13.02
CA ASP A 227 -9.71 7.55 12.78
C ASP A 227 -10.52 7.26 14.07
N GLN A 228 -11.85 7.27 13.95
CA GLN A 228 -12.77 7.01 15.07
C GLN A 228 -12.59 5.64 15.76
N ASN A 229 -11.92 4.67 15.11
CA ASN A 229 -11.61 3.36 15.66
C ASN A 229 -10.18 3.29 16.22
N GLY A 230 -9.45 4.41 16.25
CA GLY A 230 -8.06 4.47 16.70
C GLY A 230 -7.05 3.93 15.67
N ARG A 231 -7.45 3.72 14.40
CA ARG A 231 -6.53 3.33 13.34
C ARG A 231 -5.66 4.51 12.97
N VAL A 232 -4.34 4.34 13.02
CA VAL A 232 -3.39 5.36 12.56
C VAL A 232 -3.50 5.51 11.04
N ARG A 233 -3.77 6.72 10.57
CA ARG A 233 -3.85 7.10 9.15
C ARG A 233 -2.51 7.69 8.72
N GLU A 234 -1.63 6.82 8.24
CA GLU A 234 -0.31 7.18 7.76
C GLU A 234 0.03 6.42 6.47
N ILE A 235 0.90 7.00 5.63
CA ILE A 235 1.56 6.27 4.55
C ILE A 235 3.04 6.25 4.86
N VAL A 236 3.59 5.06 5.06
CA VAL A 236 4.99 4.89 5.41
C VAL A 236 5.86 4.67 4.19
N TYR A 237 7.10 5.10 4.26
CA TYR A 237 8.09 4.95 3.19
C TYR A 237 9.50 5.06 3.75
N TRP A 238 10.52 4.92 2.91
CA TRP A 238 11.91 5.13 3.30
C TRP A 238 12.52 6.33 2.58
N SER A 239 12.82 7.38 3.36
CA SER A 239 13.64 8.50 2.91
C SER A 239 15.11 8.18 3.19
N LYS A 240 15.94 8.04 2.15
CA LYS A 240 17.41 7.86 2.30
C LYS A 240 18.13 9.14 2.75
N ALA A 241 17.42 10.28 2.79
CA ALA A 241 17.99 11.58 3.12
C ALA A 241 17.94 11.92 4.62
N ARG A 242 17.47 10.98 5.46
CA ARG A 242 17.43 11.09 6.93
C ARG A 242 18.22 9.97 7.56
#